data_AF-A0A660KTN4-F1
#
_entry.id   AF-A0A660KTN4-F1
#
_cell.length_a   1.000
_cell.length_b   1.000
_cell.length_c   1.000
_cell.angle_alpha   90.00
_cell.angle_beta   90.00
_cell.angle_gamma   90.00
#
_symmetry.space_group_name_H-M   'P 1'
#
loop_
_entity.id
_entity.type
_entity.pdbx_description
1 polymer ?
#
loop_
_entity_poly.entity_id
_entity_poly.type
_entity_poly.pdbx_seq_one_letter_code
_entity_poly.pdbx_strand_id
1 'polypeptide(L)'
;MSFEPEPKLRVLFVCMGNICRSPLAEMLFRHYVQALGLEGRVRCDSAGTGNWHVGEPPCEGTLTTARRLGLRWEGVRARQIGPRDFDEFDYILAMDRENLAALERLLRAYRVRPRGKIDLLLAYAPHVGTDEVPDPYFDGRHEEVYVYIDEGVRAFLRHLLAERPNELGLTSEEAQSALRRLEALRARP
;
A
#
# COMPACT_ATOMS: atom_id res chain seq x y z
N MET A 1 4.72 25.83 -18.01
CA MET A 1 4.90 24.82 -16.96
C MET A 1 3.53 24.56 -16.35
N SER A 2 2.90 23.46 -16.73
CA SER A 2 1.61 23.02 -16.19
C SER A 2 1.82 22.65 -14.73
N PHE A 3 1.22 23.41 -13.81
CA PHE A 3 1.05 22.97 -12.42
C PHE A 3 -0.02 21.88 -12.44
N GLU A 4 0.40 20.62 -12.48
CA GLU A 4 -0.53 19.56 -12.07
C GLU A 4 -0.72 19.69 -10.55
N PRO A 5 -1.96 19.78 -10.06
CA PRO A 5 -2.21 19.87 -8.63
C PRO A 5 -1.59 18.64 -7.95
N GLU A 6 -0.86 18.83 -6.84
CA GLU A 6 -0.32 17.71 -6.09
C GLU A 6 -1.45 16.73 -5.73
N PRO A 7 -1.23 15.41 -5.88
CA PRO A 7 -2.24 14.41 -5.50
C PRO A 7 -2.64 14.61 -4.04
N LYS A 8 -3.95 14.62 -3.81
CA LYS A 8 -4.57 15.00 -2.53
C LYS A 8 -4.30 14.00 -1.43
N LEU A 9 -4.15 12.72 -1.77
CA LEU A 9 -3.95 11.64 -0.82
C LEU A 9 -2.64 10.89 -1.05
N ARG A 10 -1.92 10.60 0.03
CA ARG A 10 -0.62 9.91 -0.01
C ARG A 10 -0.67 8.66 0.87
N VAL A 11 -0.39 7.51 0.29
CA VAL A 11 -0.44 6.19 0.97
C VAL A 11 0.95 5.54 0.98
N LEU A 12 1.44 5.13 2.15
CA LEU A 12 2.70 4.41 2.30
C LEU A 12 2.44 3.00 2.80
N PHE A 13 2.93 1.99 2.08
CA PHE A 13 2.89 0.60 2.54
C PHE A 13 4.19 0.22 3.24
N VAL A 14 4.12 -0.39 4.42
CA VAL A 14 5.31 -0.67 5.24
C VAL A 14 5.40 -2.14 5.60
N CYS A 15 6.54 -2.76 5.28
CA CYS A 15 6.91 -4.07 5.79
C CYS A 15 8.30 -4.05 6.42
N MET A 16 8.84 -5.21 6.85
CA MET A 16 10.17 -5.23 7.49
C MET A 16 11.31 -4.85 6.52
N GLY A 17 11.51 -5.63 5.46
CA GLY A 17 12.66 -5.47 4.55
C GLY A 17 12.39 -4.69 3.25
N ASN A 18 11.13 -4.31 2.97
CA ASN A 18 10.70 -3.60 1.76
C ASN A 18 11.12 -4.22 0.42
N ILE A 19 11.22 -5.55 0.37
CA ILE A 19 11.50 -6.29 -0.87
C ILE A 19 10.36 -7.23 -1.29
N CYS A 20 9.53 -7.71 -0.35
CA CYS A 20 8.50 -8.69 -0.67
C CYS A 20 7.06 -8.14 -0.55
N ARG A 21 6.58 -7.86 0.67
CA ARG A 21 5.16 -7.52 0.94
C ARG A 21 4.78 -6.09 0.55
N SER A 22 5.42 -5.08 1.12
CA SER A 22 5.05 -3.69 0.84
C SER A 22 5.29 -3.25 -0.61
N PRO A 23 6.31 -3.73 -1.35
CA PRO A 23 6.41 -3.49 -2.79
C PRO A 23 5.25 -4.09 -3.58
N LEU A 24 4.77 -5.30 -3.21
CA LEU A 24 3.62 -5.91 -3.86
C LEU A 24 2.35 -5.10 -3.62
N ALA A 25 2.15 -4.60 -2.41
CA ALA A 25 1.04 -3.72 -2.07
C ALA A 25 1.07 -2.40 -2.88
N GLU A 26 2.25 -1.77 -3.00
CA GLU A 26 2.44 -0.57 -3.83
C GLU A 26 2.07 -0.83 -5.29
N MET A 27 2.58 -1.91 -5.89
CA MET A 27 2.31 -2.27 -7.28
C MET A 27 0.82 -2.55 -7.54
N LEU A 28 0.17 -3.31 -6.66
CA LEU A 28 -1.26 -3.59 -6.74
C LEU A 28 -2.09 -2.31 -6.59
N PHE A 29 -1.75 -1.48 -5.61
CA PHE A 29 -2.45 -0.23 -5.39
C PHE A 29 -2.33 0.70 -6.60
N ARG A 30 -1.12 0.87 -7.17
CA ARG A 30 -0.91 1.62 -8.42
C ARG A 30 -1.75 1.08 -9.56
N HIS A 31 -1.78 -0.24 -9.73
CA HIS A 31 -2.59 -0.89 -10.76
C HIS A 31 -4.07 -0.55 -10.63
N TYR A 32 -4.64 -0.65 -9.42
CA TYR A 32 -6.05 -0.32 -9.20
C TYR A 32 -6.33 1.17 -9.34
N VAL A 33 -5.47 2.04 -8.80
CA VAL A 33 -5.59 3.50 -8.96
C VAL A 33 -5.62 3.90 -10.43
N GLN A 34 -4.75 3.32 -11.25
CA GLN A 34 -4.76 3.53 -12.70
C GLN A 34 -6.03 2.99 -13.36
N ALA A 35 -6.44 1.76 -13.04
CA ALA A 35 -7.65 1.16 -13.61
C ALA A 35 -8.93 1.97 -13.27
N LEU A 36 -8.92 2.67 -12.15
CA LEU A 36 -10.00 3.55 -11.69
C LEU A 36 -9.88 5.00 -12.18
N GLY A 37 -8.76 5.40 -12.81
CA GLY A 37 -8.51 6.77 -13.26
C GLY A 37 -8.25 7.75 -12.12
N LEU A 38 -7.65 7.29 -11.01
CA LEU A 38 -7.41 8.07 -9.80
C LEU A 38 -5.95 8.55 -9.67
N GLU A 39 -5.11 8.39 -10.70
CA GLU A 39 -3.66 8.69 -10.67
C GLU A 39 -3.35 10.15 -10.30
N GLY A 40 -4.21 11.10 -10.69
CA GLY A 40 -4.07 12.52 -10.30
C GLY A 40 -4.61 12.86 -8.91
N ARG A 41 -5.16 11.89 -8.17
CA ARG A 41 -5.86 12.10 -6.89
C ARG A 41 -5.17 11.42 -5.73
N VAL A 42 -4.54 10.28 -5.96
CA VAL A 42 -3.81 9.52 -4.94
C VAL A 42 -2.47 9.06 -5.48
N ARG A 43 -1.43 9.18 -4.65
CA ARG A 43 -0.11 8.57 -4.90
C ARG A 43 0.22 7.58 -3.81
N CYS A 44 1.05 6.59 -4.14
CA CYS A 44 1.57 5.65 -3.16
C CYS A 44 3.06 5.36 -3.34
N ASP A 45 3.63 4.87 -2.25
CA ASP A 45 5.01 4.41 -2.14
C ASP A 45 5.08 3.23 -1.15
N SER A 46 6.24 2.60 -1.03
CA SER A 46 6.52 1.61 0.01
C SER A 46 7.85 1.84 0.72
N ALA A 47 7.93 1.36 1.96
CA ALA A 47 9.14 1.45 2.78
C ALA A 47 9.30 0.25 3.71
N GLY A 48 10.51 0.17 4.30
CA GLY A 48 10.95 -0.84 5.24
C GLY A 48 11.16 -0.24 6.62
N THR A 49 10.83 -0.98 7.68
CA THR A 49 11.25 -0.60 9.04
C THR A 49 12.74 -0.86 9.25
N GLY A 50 13.28 -1.88 8.57
CA GLY A 50 14.71 -2.16 8.47
C GLY A 50 15.38 -1.53 7.25
N ASN A 51 16.71 -1.66 7.19
CA ASN A 51 17.55 -1.06 6.15
C ASN A 51 18.45 -2.05 5.40
N TRP A 52 18.25 -3.36 5.58
CA TRP A 52 19.13 -4.40 5.01
C TRP A 52 19.17 -4.41 3.49
N HIS A 53 18.08 -4.02 2.84
CA HIS A 53 17.90 -4.13 1.40
C HIS A 53 17.83 -2.77 0.69
N VAL A 54 18.24 -1.66 1.32
CA VAL A 54 18.08 -0.33 0.73
C VAL A 54 18.75 -0.25 -0.65
N GLY A 55 17.97 0.17 -1.66
CA GLY A 55 18.39 0.27 -3.06
C GLY A 55 18.17 -1.00 -3.88
N GLU A 56 17.82 -2.13 -3.25
CA GLU A 56 17.55 -3.38 -3.95
C GLU A 56 16.18 -3.37 -4.67
N PRO A 57 16.02 -4.12 -5.77
CA PRO A 57 14.72 -4.36 -6.35
C PRO A 57 13.86 -5.26 -5.44
N PRO A 58 12.54 -5.37 -5.71
CA PRO A 58 11.71 -6.37 -5.05
C PRO A 58 12.29 -7.79 -5.23
N CYS A 59 12.04 -8.66 -4.25
CA CYS A 59 12.52 -10.03 -4.23
C CYS A 59 11.97 -10.84 -5.42
N GLU A 60 12.67 -11.89 -5.84
CA GLU A 60 12.35 -12.65 -7.06
C GLU A 60 10.91 -13.22 -7.03
N GLY A 61 10.46 -13.71 -5.87
CA GLY A 61 9.09 -14.19 -5.68
C GLY A 61 8.05 -13.10 -5.95
N THR A 62 8.25 -11.91 -5.39
CA THR A 62 7.39 -10.74 -5.64
C THR A 62 7.42 -10.29 -7.10
N LEU A 63 8.58 -10.27 -7.76
CA LEU A 63 8.66 -9.94 -9.19
C LEU A 63 8.00 -11.00 -10.08
N THR A 64 8.06 -12.26 -9.70
CA THR A 64 7.38 -13.36 -10.39
C THR A 64 5.87 -13.18 -10.33
N THR A 65 5.33 -12.91 -9.13
CA THR A 65 3.92 -12.57 -8.94
C THR A 65 3.53 -11.32 -9.74
N ALA A 66 4.34 -10.25 -9.69
CA ALA A 66 4.07 -9.01 -10.43
C ALA A 66 3.99 -9.23 -11.95
N ARG A 67 4.91 -10.02 -12.53
CA ARG A 67 4.89 -10.42 -13.95
C ARG A 67 3.62 -11.17 -14.30
N ARG A 68 3.26 -12.16 -13.50
CA ARG A 68 2.08 -13.02 -13.70
C ARG A 68 0.78 -12.20 -13.75
N LEU A 69 0.69 -11.20 -12.88
CA LEU A 69 -0.46 -10.30 -12.78
C LEU A 69 -0.44 -9.15 -13.81
N GLY A 70 0.71 -8.92 -14.46
CA GLY A 70 0.93 -7.80 -15.38
C GLY A 70 1.04 -6.46 -14.66
N LEU A 71 1.60 -6.45 -13.45
CA LEU A 71 1.85 -5.23 -12.67
C LEU A 71 3.13 -4.54 -13.15
N ARG A 72 3.13 -3.21 -13.08
CA ARG A 72 4.32 -2.39 -13.32
C ARG A 72 5.14 -2.28 -12.04
N TRP A 73 6.45 -2.48 -12.12
CA TRP A 73 7.39 -2.42 -10.99
C TRP A 73 8.55 -1.44 -11.24
N GLU A 74 8.52 -0.71 -12.34
CA GLU A 74 9.52 0.30 -12.67
C GLU A 74 9.59 1.35 -11.55
N GLY A 75 10.82 1.62 -11.09
CA GLY A 75 11.07 2.58 -10.01
C GLY A 75 10.82 2.05 -8.60
N VAL A 76 10.21 0.87 -8.42
CA VAL A 76 10.03 0.26 -7.09
C VAL A 76 11.38 -0.23 -6.59
N ARG A 77 11.85 0.34 -5.47
CA ARG A 77 13.12 0.01 -4.84
C ARG A 77 12.98 0.08 -3.34
N ALA A 78 13.63 -0.87 -2.68
CA ALA A 78 13.63 -0.93 -1.24
C ALA A 78 14.25 0.33 -0.63
N ARG A 79 13.59 0.92 0.36
CA ARG A 79 14.08 2.05 1.14
C ARG A 79 13.65 1.90 2.59
N GLN A 80 14.39 2.51 3.51
CA GLN A 80 13.96 2.59 4.89
C GLN A 80 12.97 3.76 5.06
N ILE A 81 11.98 3.57 5.92
CA ILE A 81 11.11 4.66 6.36
C ILE A 81 11.91 5.69 7.17
N GLY A 82 11.69 6.97 6.91
CA GLY A 82 12.33 8.09 7.59
C GLY A 82 11.34 9.01 8.31
N PRO A 83 11.82 10.00 9.07
CA PRO A 83 10.96 10.92 9.81
C PRO A 83 10.00 11.71 8.92
N ARG A 84 10.44 12.07 7.70
CA ARG A 84 9.62 12.83 6.73
C ARG A 84 8.40 12.05 6.24
N ASP A 85 8.47 10.73 6.20
CA ASP A 85 7.35 9.90 5.76
C ASP A 85 6.13 10.09 6.70
N PHE A 86 6.37 10.27 8.00
CA PHE A 86 5.30 10.50 8.97
C PHE A 86 4.58 11.84 8.80
N ASP A 87 5.26 12.83 8.21
CA ASP A 87 4.68 14.15 7.89
C ASP A 87 4.09 14.21 6.49
N GLU A 88 4.55 13.34 5.59
CA GLU A 88 4.18 13.35 4.18
C GLU A 88 2.93 12.51 3.90
N PHE A 89 2.80 11.33 4.51
CA PHE A 89 1.76 10.37 4.17
C PHE A 89 0.52 10.50 5.05
N ASP A 90 -0.65 10.49 4.41
CA ASP A 90 -1.95 10.57 5.09
C ASP A 90 -2.38 9.19 5.63
N TYR A 91 -1.87 8.12 5.01
CA TYR A 91 -2.03 6.74 5.47
C TYR A 91 -0.69 6.00 5.42
N ILE A 92 -0.31 5.37 6.52
CA ILE A 92 0.84 4.47 6.63
C ILE A 92 0.30 3.09 7.03
N LEU A 93 0.34 2.15 6.10
CA LEU A 93 -0.30 0.83 6.23
C LEU A 93 0.76 -0.25 6.45
N ALA A 94 0.82 -0.75 7.67
CA ALA A 94 1.71 -1.84 8.07
C ALA A 94 1.18 -3.21 7.63
N MET A 95 2.08 -4.12 7.27
CA MET A 95 1.72 -5.48 6.84
C MET A 95 1.39 -6.41 8.01
N ASP A 96 2.02 -6.22 9.16
CA ASP A 96 1.83 -7.04 10.37
C ASP A 96 1.99 -6.19 11.64
N ARG A 97 1.74 -6.79 12.81
CA ARG A 97 1.81 -6.09 14.10
C ARG A 97 3.24 -5.74 14.50
N GLU A 98 4.23 -6.50 14.06
CA GLU A 98 5.65 -6.18 14.32
C GLU A 98 6.06 -4.91 13.57
N ASN A 99 5.58 -4.73 12.34
CA ASN A 99 5.80 -3.54 11.53
C ASN A 99 5.10 -2.34 12.17
N LEU A 100 3.86 -2.51 12.65
CA LEU A 100 3.15 -1.46 13.38
C LEU A 100 3.90 -1.06 14.66
N ALA A 101 4.33 -2.02 15.47
CA ALA A 101 5.11 -1.75 16.67
C ALA A 101 6.46 -1.08 16.36
N ALA A 102 7.12 -1.46 15.26
CA ALA A 102 8.33 -0.81 14.80
C ALA A 102 8.09 0.65 14.37
N LEU A 103 6.99 0.94 13.67
CA LEU A 103 6.59 2.32 13.34
C LEU A 103 6.38 3.16 14.59
N GLU A 104 5.71 2.63 15.62
CA GLU A 104 5.53 3.33 16.89
C GLU A 104 6.85 3.61 17.61
N ARG A 105 7.80 2.66 17.55
CA ARG A 105 9.16 2.86 18.10
C ARG A 105 9.90 3.96 17.34
N LEU A 106 9.77 4.01 16.02
CA LEU A 106 10.38 5.03 15.17
C LEU A 106 9.79 6.42 15.43
N LEU A 107 8.47 6.54 15.59
CA LEU A 107 7.82 7.79 16.00
C LEU A 107 8.43 8.36 17.30
N ARG A 108 8.61 7.50 18.31
CA ARG A 108 9.24 7.88 19.59
C ARG A 108 10.71 8.25 19.41
N ALA A 109 11.45 7.49 18.62
CA ALA A 109 12.87 7.71 18.37
C ALA A 109 13.12 9.04 17.62
N TYR A 110 12.32 9.33 16.61
CA TYR A 110 12.41 10.56 15.82
C TYR A 110 11.75 11.77 16.51
N ARG A 111 10.97 11.54 17.56
CA ARG A 111 10.19 12.58 18.27
C ARG A 111 9.24 13.33 17.33
N VAL A 112 8.63 12.60 16.41
CA VAL A 112 7.63 13.13 15.46
C VAL A 112 6.24 12.60 15.81
N ARG A 113 5.20 13.26 15.29
CA ARG A 113 3.83 12.78 15.34
C ARG A 113 3.39 12.52 13.91
N PRO A 114 2.68 11.40 13.64
CA PRO A 114 2.18 11.18 12.30
C PRO A 114 1.13 12.24 11.97
N ARG A 115 1.26 12.84 10.79
CA ARG A 115 0.20 13.66 10.19
C ARG A 115 -1.03 12.81 9.91
N GLY A 116 -0.80 11.62 9.35
CA GLY A 116 -1.81 10.69 8.89
C GLY A 116 -2.17 9.59 9.87
N LYS A 117 -3.00 8.66 9.41
CA LYS A 117 -3.30 7.42 10.12
C LYS A 117 -2.18 6.41 9.92
N ILE A 118 -1.84 5.71 10.99
CA ILE A 118 -1.03 4.49 10.94
C ILE A 118 -1.94 3.32 11.33
N ASP A 119 -2.02 2.30 10.48
CA ASP A 119 -2.92 1.15 10.70
C ASP A 119 -2.36 -0.12 10.04
N LEU A 120 -2.97 -1.27 10.30
CA LEU A 120 -2.71 -2.51 9.57
C LEU A 120 -3.46 -2.49 8.23
N LEU A 121 -2.83 -3.00 7.17
CA LEU A 121 -3.48 -3.13 5.87
C LEU A 121 -4.77 -3.98 5.97
N LEU A 122 -4.70 -5.10 6.69
CA LEU A 122 -5.83 -6.01 6.85
C LEU A 122 -6.88 -5.53 7.86
N ALA A 123 -6.65 -4.43 8.59
CA ALA A 123 -7.71 -3.81 9.39
C ALA A 123 -8.91 -3.37 8.51
N TYR A 124 -8.66 -3.08 7.23
CA TYR A 124 -9.69 -2.74 6.25
C TYR A 124 -10.39 -3.96 5.65
N ALA A 125 -9.85 -5.17 5.85
CA ALA A 125 -10.34 -6.43 5.28
C ALA A 125 -10.70 -7.46 6.38
N PRO A 126 -11.62 -7.14 7.32
CA PRO A 126 -11.91 -8.01 8.46
C PRO A 126 -12.46 -9.39 8.05
N HIS A 127 -13.03 -9.52 6.85
CA HIS A 127 -13.50 -10.79 6.28
C HIS A 127 -12.38 -11.80 6.00
N VAL A 128 -11.13 -11.37 5.92
CA VAL A 128 -9.97 -12.24 5.74
C VAL A 128 -9.68 -13.08 7.00
N GLY A 129 -10.18 -12.67 8.17
CA GLY A 129 -10.07 -13.44 9.42
C GLY A 129 -8.71 -13.35 10.13
N THR A 130 -7.80 -12.49 9.66
CA THR A 130 -6.55 -12.11 10.31
C THR A 130 -6.25 -10.64 10.02
N ASP A 131 -5.50 -9.98 10.91
CA ASP A 131 -5.01 -8.63 10.69
C ASP A 131 -3.53 -8.55 10.28
N GLU A 132 -2.89 -9.71 10.09
CA GLU A 132 -1.48 -9.82 9.68
C GLU A 132 -1.33 -10.50 8.32
N VAL A 133 -0.54 -9.86 7.45
CA VAL A 133 -0.07 -10.44 6.20
C VAL A 133 1.16 -11.31 6.50
N PRO A 134 1.10 -12.64 6.29
CA PRO A 134 2.23 -13.54 6.54
C PRO A 134 3.49 -13.11 5.77
N ASP A 135 4.68 -13.26 6.36
CA ASP A 135 5.94 -12.92 5.70
C ASP A 135 6.45 -14.08 4.82
N PRO A 136 6.49 -13.94 3.48
CA PRO A 136 6.91 -15.03 2.60
C PRO A 136 8.44 -15.16 2.52
N TYR A 137 9.20 -14.27 3.16
CA TYR A 137 10.65 -14.17 2.97
C TYR A 137 11.39 -15.47 3.30
N PHE A 138 10.94 -16.22 4.31
CA PHE A 138 11.61 -17.45 4.75
C PHE A 138 11.01 -18.74 4.17
N ASP A 139 9.76 -18.72 3.72
CA ASP A 139 9.03 -19.92 3.32
C ASP A 139 8.68 -19.98 1.82
N GLY A 140 8.92 -18.89 1.09
CA GLY A 140 8.73 -18.82 -0.36
C GLY A 140 7.26 -18.72 -0.79
N ARG A 141 6.29 -18.60 0.13
CA ARG A 141 4.84 -18.65 -0.16
C ARG A 141 4.27 -17.33 -0.67
N HIS A 142 4.91 -16.76 -1.69
CA HIS A 142 4.58 -15.45 -2.24
C HIS A 142 3.18 -15.40 -2.90
N GLU A 143 2.69 -16.52 -3.43
CA GLU A 143 1.34 -16.60 -4.01
C GLU A 143 0.24 -16.58 -2.95
N GLU A 144 0.46 -17.21 -1.79
CA GLU A 144 -0.47 -17.14 -0.66
C GLU A 144 -0.53 -15.72 -0.11
N VAL A 145 0.63 -15.09 0.07
CA VAL A 145 0.75 -13.71 0.58
C VAL A 145 0.12 -12.68 -0.35
N TYR A 146 0.15 -12.91 -1.67
CA TYR A 146 -0.55 -12.08 -2.65
C TYR A 146 -2.04 -11.96 -2.34
N VAL A 147 -2.71 -13.06 -1.97
CA VAL A 147 -4.17 -13.04 -1.72
C VAL A 147 -4.50 -12.08 -0.57
N TYR A 148 -3.72 -12.13 0.52
CA TYR A 148 -3.89 -11.21 1.64
C TYR A 148 -3.69 -9.75 1.23
N ILE A 149 -2.61 -9.47 0.48
CA ILE A 149 -2.30 -8.11 0.06
C ILE A 149 -3.35 -7.57 -0.92
N ASP A 150 -3.81 -8.39 -1.87
CA ASP A 150 -4.84 -7.99 -2.83
C ASP A 150 -6.16 -7.66 -2.13
N GLU A 151 -6.60 -8.53 -1.23
CA GLU A 151 -7.80 -8.30 -0.41
C GLU A 151 -7.67 -7.03 0.44
N GLY A 152 -6.53 -6.85 1.11
CA GLY A 152 -6.25 -5.66 1.90
C GLY A 152 -6.27 -4.37 1.08
N VAL A 153 -5.59 -4.36 -0.07
CA VAL A 153 -5.53 -3.21 -0.99
C VAL A 153 -6.92 -2.87 -1.54
N ARG A 154 -7.68 -3.89 -1.98
CA ARG A 154 -9.05 -3.70 -2.48
C ARG A 154 -9.98 -3.17 -1.40
N ALA A 155 -9.89 -3.73 -0.19
CA ALA A 155 -10.73 -3.30 0.92
C ALA A 155 -10.39 -1.89 1.39
N PHE A 156 -9.11 -1.52 1.41
CA PHE A 156 -8.68 -0.14 1.67
C PHE A 156 -9.19 0.85 0.60
N LEU A 157 -9.08 0.49 -0.69
CA LEU A 157 -9.67 1.31 -1.77
C LEU A 157 -11.19 1.44 -1.64
N ARG A 158 -11.87 0.35 -1.28
CA ARG A 158 -13.32 0.37 -0.99
C ARG A 158 -13.63 1.33 0.16
N HIS A 159 -12.86 1.29 1.25
CA HIS A 159 -13.01 2.23 2.36
C HIS A 159 -12.87 3.69 1.88
N LEU A 160 -11.83 3.99 1.10
CA LEU A 160 -11.62 5.34 0.55
C LEU A 160 -12.80 5.80 -0.34
N LEU A 161 -13.34 4.91 -1.18
CA LEU A 161 -14.43 5.24 -2.10
C LEU A 161 -15.79 5.32 -1.41
N ALA A 162 -16.08 4.42 -0.47
CA ALA A 162 -17.39 4.34 0.17
C ALA A 162 -17.53 5.29 1.36
N GLU A 163 -16.47 5.46 2.16
CA GLU A 163 -16.54 6.19 3.43
C GLU A 163 -15.80 7.52 3.39
N ARG A 164 -14.73 7.63 2.59
CA ARG A 164 -13.85 8.81 2.54
C ARG A 164 -13.67 9.44 1.15
N PRO A 165 -14.70 9.53 0.29
CA PRO A 165 -14.51 10.01 -1.10
C PRO A 165 -14.00 11.45 -1.19
N ASN A 166 -14.29 12.28 -0.18
CA ASN A 166 -13.80 13.65 -0.07
C ASN A 166 -12.27 13.73 0.03
N GLU A 167 -11.62 12.73 0.63
CA GLU A 167 -10.15 12.67 0.74
C GLU A 167 -9.49 12.45 -0.63
N LEU A 168 -10.21 11.80 -1.56
CA LEU A 168 -9.84 11.69 -2.99
C LEU A 168 -10.35 12.89 -3.83
N GLY A 169 -11.06 13.82 -3.20
CA GLY A 169 -11.75 14.94 -3.86
C GLY A 169 -12.83 14.49 -4.84
N LEU A 170 -13.44 13.33 -4.63
CA LEU A 170 -14.51 12.79 -5.45
C LEU A 170 -15.86 13.29 -4.97
N THR A 171 -16.76 13.56 -5.90
CA THR A 171 -18.19 13.63 -5.63
C THR A 171 -18.74 12.24 -5.28
N SER A 172 -19.93 12.18 -4.66
CA SER A 172 -20.59 10.91 -4.34
C SER A 172 -20.84 10.04 -5.58
N GLU A 173 -21.16 10.65 -6.73
CA GLU A 173 -21.41 9.93 -7.97
C GLU A 173 -20.12 9.34 -8.57
N GLU A 174 -19.04 10.13 -8.63
CA GLU A 174 -17.72 9.65 -9.07
C GLU A 174 -17.23 8.50 -8.19
N ALA A 175 -17.40 8.61 -6.88
CA ALA A 175 -16.99 7.59 -5.92
C ALA A 175 -17.77 6.28 -6.10
N GLN A 176 -19.10 6.35 -6.26
CA GLN A 176 -19.92 5.17 -6.53
C GLN A 176 -19.57 4.52 -7.87
N SER A 177 -19.28 5.32 -8.90
CA SER A 177 -18.83 4.81 -10.21
C SER A 177 -17.50 4.07 -10.11
N ALA A 178 -16.53 4.66 -9.41
CA ALA A 178 -15.24 4.03 -9.15
C ALA A 178 -15.38 2.75 -8.32
N LEU A 179 -16.25 2.73 -7.31
CA LEU A 179 -16.50 1.54 -6.49
C LEU A 179 -17.04 0.37 -7.33
N ARG A 180 -18.03 0.62 -8.19
CA ARG A 180 -18.55 -0.41 -9.12
C ARG A 180 -17.46 -0.95 -10.05
N ARG A 181 -16.58 -0.07 -10.54
CA ARG A 181 -15.43 -0.49 -11.38
C ARG A 181 -14.46 -1.35 -10.58
N LEU A 182 -14.15 -0.99 -9.33
CA LEU A 182 -13.27 -1.78 -8.45
C LEU A 182 -13.83 -3.19 -8.22
N GLU A 183 -15.14 -3.30 -7.99
CA GLU A 183 -15.82 -4.60 -7.81
C GLU A 183 -15.84 -5.43 -9.10
N ALA A 184 -15.90 -4.79 -10.26
CA ALA A 184 -15.83 -5.45 -11.56
C ALA A 184 -14.41 -5.89 -11.96
N LEU A 185 -13.36 -5.31 -11.37
CA LEU A 185 -11.98 -5.75 -11.57
C LEU A 185 -11.81 -7.13 -10.92
N ARG A 186 -11.92 -8.19 -11.72
CA ARG A 186 -11.65 -9.55 -11.25
C ARG A 186 -10.25 -9.64 -10.65
N ALA A 187 -10.11 -10.37 -9.55
CA ALA A 187 -8.82 -10.86 -9.10
C ALA A 187 -8.21 -11.64 -10.27
N ARG A 188 -7.10 -11.16 -10.83
CA ARG A 188 -6.40 -11.90 -11.86
C ARG A 188 -5.83 -13.15 -11.18
N PRO A 189 -6.08 -14.35 -11.73
CA PRO A 189 -5.66 -15.60 -11.13
C PRO A 189 -4.16 -15.58 -10.91
#